data_AF-A0A7V6XK94-F1
#
_entry.id   AF-A0A7V6XK94-F1
#
_cell.length_a   1.000
_cell.length_b   1.000
_cell.length_c   1.000
_cell.angle_alpha   90.00
_cell.angle_beta   90.00
_cell.angle_gamma   90.00
#
_symmetry.space_group_name_H-M   'P 1'
#
loop_
_entity.id
_entity.type
_entity.pdbx_description
1 polymer ?
#
loop_
_entity_poly.entity_id
_entity_poly.type
_entity_poly.pdbx_seq_one_letter_code
_entity_poly.pdbx_strand_id
1 'polypeptide(L)'
;MPIINVVLILTIKSGLMIFDLIRGMTDGGPGRSTESLSLLIYRNAFAENNYSFGVAQSVVLFAFIAAISFVQFSILGKKEVGEI
;
A
#
# COMPACT_ATOMS: atom_id res chain seq x y z
N MET A 1 24.79 -4.56 0.85
CA MET A 1 23.87 -4.82 2.00
C MET A 1 22.46 -5.17 1.51
N PRO A 2 22.20 -6.41 1.07
CA PRO A 2 20.92 -6.83 0.45
C PRO A 2 19.72 -6.78 1.41
N ILE A 3 19.97 -6.89 2.72
CA ILE A 3 18.92 -6.92 3.75
C ILE A 3 18.20 -5.56 3.87
N ILE A 4 18.94 -4.45 3.77
CA ILE A 4 18.36 -3.09 3.85
C ILE A 4 17.34 -2.86 2.73
N ASN A 5 17.63 -3.36 1.52
CA ASN A 5 16.76 -3.19 0.36
C ASN A 5 15.42 -3.89 0.55
N VAL A 6 15.46 -5.14 1.01
CA VAL A 6 14.25 -5.94 1.28
C VAL A 6 13.43 -5.33 2.43
N VAL A 7 14.08 -4.90 3.52
CA VAL A 7 13.41 -4.25 4.66
C VAL A 7 12.75 -2.93 4.25
N LEU A 8 13.38 -2.15 3.39
CA LEU A 8 12.82 -0.89 2.87
C LEU A 8 11.55 -1.14 2.04
N ILE A 9 11.59 -2.13 1.14
CA ILE A 9 10.43 -2.55 0.34
C ILE A 9 9.27 -2.98 1.25
N LEU A 10 9.55 -3.84 2.24
CA LEU A 10 8.53 -4.32 3.17
C LEU A 10 7.93 -3.18 3.99
N THR A 11 8.74 -2.25 4.48
CA THR A 11 8.27 -1.14 5.32
C THR A 11 7.36 -0.19 4.54
N ILE A 12 7.73 0.15 3.31
CA ILE A 12 6.93 1.03 2.44
C ILE A 12 5.60 0.33 2.08
N LYS A 13 5.64 -0.96 1.72
CA LYS A 13 4.44 -1.75 1.47
C LYS A 13 3.53 -1.79 2.70
N SER A 14 4.10 -2.03 3.89
CA SER A 14 3.37 -2.12 5.15
C SER A 14 2.68 -0.79 5.51
N GLY A 15 3.36 0.35 5.30
CA GLY A 15 2.78 1.68 5.49
C GLY A 15 1.60 1.98 4.55
N LEU A 16 1.71 1.59 3.28
CA LEU A 16 0.64 1.79 2.28
C LEU A 16 -0.59 0.90 2.52
N MET A 17 -0.40 -0.31 3.09
CA MET A 17 -1.45 -1.28 3.37
C MET A 17 -1.94 -1.27 4.82
N ILE A 18 -1.56 -0.27 5.63
CA ILE A 18 -1.97 -0.19 7.02
C ILE A 18 -3.49 0.03 7.09
N PHE A 19 -4.22 -1.04 7.37
CA PHE A 19 -5.68 -1.03 7.53
C PHE A 19 -6.04 -1.14 9.00
N ASP A 20 -5.54 -2.18 9.67
CA ASP A 20 -5.90 -2.51 11.05
C ASP A 20 -5.54 -1.40 12.04
N LEU A 21 -4.37 -0.77 11.85
CA LEU A 21 -3.89 0.29 12.73
C LEU A 21 -4.76 1.56 12.64
N ILE A 22 -5.11 2.00 11.43
CA ILE A 22 -5.91 3.22 11.25
C ILE A 22 -7.35 2.97 11.71
N ARG A 23 -7.90 1.80 11.37
CA ARG A 23 -9.24 1.41 11.77
C ARG A 23 -9.39 1.30 13.29
N GLY A 24 -8.42 0.64 13.96
CA GLY A 24 -8.45 0.43 15.40
C GLY A 24 -8.24 1.71 16.22
N MET A 25 -7.47 2.68 15.72
CA MET A 25 -7.15 3.89 16.48
C MET A 25 -8.09 5.07 16.21
N THR A 26 -8.49 5.28 14.94
CA THR A 26 -9.17 6.52 14.53
C THR A 26 -10.39 6.29 13.64
N ASP A 27 -10.58 5.07 13.13
CA ASP A 27 -11.58 4.72 12.12
C ASP A 27 -11.61 5.68 10.91
N GLY A 28 -10.45 6.30 10.60
CA GLY A 28 -10.32 7.29 9.52
C GLY A 28 -10.73 8.73 9.89
N GLY A 29 -10.86 9.08 11.17
CA GLY A 29 -11.28 10.41 11.63
C GLY A 29 -10.15 11.44 11.92
N PRO A 30 -10.48 12.76 12.01
CA PRO A 30 -11.76 13.41 11.75
C PRO A 30 -11.91 13.79 10.26
N GLY A 31 -13.06 13.46 9.65
CA GLY A 31 -13.37 13.87 8.27
C GLY A 31 -12.63 13.14 7.15
N ARG A 32 -12.21 11.88 7.35
CA ARG A 32 -11.43 11.06 6.39
C ARG A 32 -9.96 11.45 6.24
N SER A 33 -9.43 12.34 7.09
CA SER A 33 -8.07 12.87 6.94
C SER A 33 -6.95 11.84 7.21
N THR A 34 -7.27 10.73 7.88
CA THR A 34 -6.33 9.66 8.24
C THR A 34 -6.63 8.35 7.53
N GLU A 35 -7.56 8.30 6.57
CA GLU A 35 -7.86 7.05 5.86
C GLU A 35 -6.69 6.60 4.99
N SER A 36 -6.28 5.35 5.17
CA SER A 36 -5.44 4.67 4.19
C SER A 36 -6.24 4.26 2.97
N LEU A 37 -5.54 4.04 1.86
CA LEU A 37 -6.12 3.55 0.61
C LEU A 37 -6.84 2.20 0.81
N SER A 38 -6.36 1.37 1.73
CA SER A 38 -7.01 0.13 2.16
C SER A 38 -8.30 0.34 2.94
N LEU A 39 -8.36 1.36 3.83
CA LEU A 39 -9.56 1.69 4.60
C LEU A 39 -10.65 2.31 3.71
N LEU A 40 -10.25 3.13 2.72
CA LEU A 40 -11.13 3.69 1.70
C LEU A 40 -11.83 2.57 0.90
N ILE A 41 -11.05 1.60 0.41
CA ILE A 41 -11.57 0.43 -0.31
C ILE A 41 -12.54 -0.35 0.57
N TYR A 42 -12.18 -0.58 1.83
CA TYR A 42 -13.01 -1.33 2.75
C TYR A 42 -14.37 -0.64 2.99
N ARG A 43 -14.38 0.68 3.21
CA ARG A 43 -15.63 1.45 3.35
C ARG A 43 -16.47 1.38 2.08
N ASN A 44 -15.88 1.57 0.90
CA ASN A 44 -16.66 1.57 -0.33
C ASN A 44 -17.20 0.16 -0.67
N ALA A 45 -16.42 -0.89 -0.39
CA ALA A 45 -16.83 -2.27 -0.60
C ALA A 45 -17.91 -2.73 0.39
N PHE A 46 -17.72 -2.47 1.69
CA PHE A 46 -18.53 -3.07 2.75
C PHE A 46 -19.48 -2.08 3.44
N ALA A 47 -19.12 -0.80 3.57
CA ALA A 47 -19.99 0.20 4.22
C ALA A 47 -21.01 0.79 3.24
N GLU A 48 -20.62 1.06 1.99
CA GLU A 48 -21.52 1.57 0.94
C GLU A 48 -22.21 0.45 0.13
N ASN A 49 -21.97 -0.83 0.46
CA ASN A 49 -22.45 -2.02 -0.26
C ASN A 49 -22.08 -2.05 -1.76
N ASN A 50 -21.15 -1.20 -2.20
CA ASN A 50 -20.70 -1.15 -3.58
C ASN A 50 -19.46 -2.03 -3.78
N TYR A 51 -19.68 -3.33 -3.67
CA TYR A 51 -18.62 -4.35 -3.76
C TYR A 51 -17.84 -4.27 -5.07
N SER A 52 -18.53 -4.08 -6.20
CA SER A 52 -17.88 -3.98 -7.51
C SER A 52 -16.96 -2.77 -7.62
N PHE A 53 -17.35 -1.63 -7.02
CA PHE A 53 -16.52 -0.44 -6.98
C PHE A 53 -15.31 -0.61 -6.06
N GLY A 54 -15.50 -1.22 -4.88
CA GLY A 54 -14.40 -1.55 -3.98
C GLY A 54 -13.38 -2.52 -4.59
N VAL A 55 -13.85 -3.50 -5.38
CA VAL A 55 -12.98 -4.41 -6.14
C VAL A 55 -12.20 -3.67 -7.22
N ALA A 56 -12.83 -2.76 -7.97
CA ALA A 56 -12.13 -1.94 -8.97
C ALA A 56 -11.02 -1.08 -8.33
N GLN A 57 -11.30 -0.47 -7.18
CA GLN A 57 -10.30 0.29 -6.41
C GLN A 57 -9.16 -0.60 -5.90
N SER A 58 -9.45 -1.85 -5.51
CA SER A 58 -8.44 -2.83 -5.10
C SER A 58 -7.49 -3.22 -6.23
N VAL A 59 -8.02 -3.41 -7.45
CA VAL A 59 -7.21 -3.71 -8.64
C VAL A 59 -6.31 -2.53 -9.01
N VAL A 60 -6.82 -1.30 -8.91
CA VAL A 60 -6.02 -0.08 -9.14
C VAL A 60 -4.91 0.04 -8.09
N LEU A 61 -5.23 -0.18 -6.81
CA LEU A 61 -4.24 -0.20 -5.73
C LEU A 61 -3.16 -1.26 -5.97
N PHE A 62 -3.55 -2.46 -6.39
CA PHE A 62 -2.62 -3.53 -6.72
C PHE A 62 -1.67 -3.11 -7.85
N ALA A 63 -2.19 -2.53 -8.94
CA ALA A 63 -1.38 -2.03 -10.04
C ALA A 63 -0.42 -0.92 -9.58
N PHE A 64 -0.87 -0.02 -8.70
CA PHE A 64 -0.05 1.04 -8.13
C PHE A 64 1.10 0.49 -7.27
N ILE A 65 0.82 -0.46 -6.38
CA ILE A 65 1.84 -1.11 -5.55
C ILE A 65 2.80 -1.94 -6.40
N ALA A 66 2.31 -2.60 -7.45
CA ALA A 66 3.13 -3.35 -8.39
C ALA A 66 4.09 -2.41 -9.16
N ALA A 67 3.60 -1.24 -9.61
CA ALA A 67 4.42 -0.22 -10.24
C ALA A 67 5.50 0.32 -9.29
N ILE A 68 5.15 0.64 -8.04
CA ILE A 68 6.12 1.07 -7.02
C ILE A 68 7.16 -0.03 -6.77
N SER A 69 6.71 -1.28 -6.64
CA SER A 69 7.60 -2.42 -6.43
C SER A 69 8.57 -2.61 -7.59
N PHE A 70 8.09 -2.46 -8.83
CA PHE A 70 8.92 -2.55 -10.04
C PHE A 70 9.94 -1.40 -10.13
N VAL A 71 9.52 -0.17 -9.85
CA VAL A 71 10.41 1.01 -9.81
C VAL A 71 11.45 0.87 -8.70
N GLN A 72 11.06 0.40 -7.51
CA GLN A 72 12.01 0.12 -6.42
C GLN A 72 12.99 -0.98 -6.81
N PHE A 73 12.54 -2.08 -7.43
CA PHE A 73 13.42 -3.13 -7.92
C PHE A 73 14.42 -2.61 -8.97
N SER A 74 13.98 -1.72 -9.87
CA SER A 74 14.84 -1.17 -10.92
C SER A 74 15.86 -0.16 -10.39
N ILE A 75 15.44 0.75 -9.48
CA ILE A 75 16.33 1.76 -8.90
C ILE A 75 17.31 1.13 -7.90
N LEU A 76 16.84 0.19 -7.08
CA LEU A 76 17.61 -0.39 -5.99
C LEU A 76 18.39 -1.64 -6.43
N GLY A 77 17.92 -2.37 -7.45
CA GLY A 77 18.67 -3.44 -8.11
C GLY A 77 19.90 -2.92 -8.87
N LYS A 78 19.90 -1.65 -9.32
CA LYS A 78 21.12 -1.00 -9.85
C LYS A 78 22.23 -0.83 -8.82
N LYS A 79 21.91 -0.84 -7.51
CA LYS A 79 22.90 -0.83 -6.43
C LYS A 79 23.47 -2.21 -6.10
N GLU A 80 22.87 -3.29 -6.60
CA GLU A 80 23.36 -4.66 -6.39
C GLU A 80 24.32 -5.12 -7.51
N VAL A 81 24.22 -4.55 -8.71
CA VAL A 81 25.11 -4.89 -9.85
C VAL A 81 26.37 -4.01 -9.90
N GLY A 82 26.46 -2.97 -9.07
CA GLY A 82 27.64 -2.12 -8.95
C GLY A 82 28.71 -2.62 -7.97
N GLU A 83 28.48 -3.76 -7.31
CA GLU A 83 29.37 -4.32 -6.29
C GLU A 83 29.59 -5.84 -6.49
N ILE A 84 29.64 -6.27 -7.76
CA ILE A 84 30.23 -7.56 -8.18
C ILE A 84 31.57 -7.33 -8.87
#